data_AF-A0A626SF45-F1
#
_entry.id   AF-A0A626SF45-F1
#
_cell.length_a   1.000
_cell.length_b   1.000
_cell.length_c   1.000
_cell.angle_alpha   90.00
_cell.angle_beta   90.00
_cell.angle_gamma   90.00
#
_symmetry.space_group_name_H-M   'P 1'
#
loop_
_entity.id
_entity.type
_entity.pdbx_description
1 polymer ?
#
loop_
_entity_poly.entity_id
_entity_poly.type
_entity_poly.pdbx_seq_one_letter_code
_entity_poly.pdbx_strand_id
1 'polypeptide(L)'
;MMRKTLLAAVLTLTAMAAHADYKCSVTPRDDVILSPQTVQVKGENGNLVITPDGNVMYNGKQYTLSAAQREQAKDYQAELRSALPWIDEGARS
;
A
#
# COMPACT_ATOMS: atom_id res chain seq x y z
N MET A 1 32.10 55.04 -5.08
CA MET A 1 31.57 53.76 -5.63
C MET A 1 31.35 52.74 -4.51
N MET A 2 30.34 52.91 -3.66
CA MET A 2 30.05 51.99 -2.52
C MET A 2 28.56 51.99 -2.18
N ARG A 3 27.68 51.94 -3.19
CA ARG A 3 26.22 51.80 -3.01
C ARG A 3 25.64 50.57 -3.70
N LYS A 4 26.47 49.79 -4.42
CA LYS A 4 26.03 48.61 -5.18
C LYS A 4 26.34 47.28 -4.47
N THR A 5 27.15 47.29 -3.42
CA THR A 5 27.57 46.09 -2.68
C THR A 5 26.57 45.61 -1.63
N LEU A 6 25.52 46.39 -1.32
CA LEU A 6 24.51 45.99 -0.32
C LEU A 6 23.37 45.14 -0.91
N LEU A 7 23.20 45.10 -2.23
CA LEU A 7 22.11 44.36 -2.88
C LEU A 7 22.44 42.87 -3.12
N ALA A 8 23.71 42.47 -3.02
CA ALA A 8 24.14 41.10 -3.29
C ALA A 8 24.03 40.15 -2.07
N ALA A 9 23.82 40.69 -0.86
CA ALA A 9 23.80 39.90 0.38
C ALA A 9 22.41 39.34 0.75
N VAL A 10 21.35 39.72 0.03
CA VAL A 10 19.97 39.32 0.37
C VAL A 10 19.52 38.05 -0.37
N LEU A 11 20.23 37.65 -1.43
CA LEU A 11 19.79 36.56 -2.32
C LEU A 11 20.26 35.16 -1.89
N THR A 12 20.77 35.00 -0.67
CA THR A 12 21.25 33.72 -0.12
C THR A 12 20.36 33.15 0.98
N LEU A 13 19.08 33.56 1.03
CA LEU A 13 18.07 32.81 1.77
C LEU A 13 17.76 31.55 0.96
N THR A 14 18.67 30.58 1.05
CA THR A 14 18.50 29.20 0.64
C THR A 14 17.11 28.74 1.07
N ALA A 15 16.28 28.39 0.09
CA ALA A 15 14.99 27.76 0.29
C ALA A 15 15.21 26.48 1.10
N MET A 16 15.08 26.59 2.41
CA MET A 16 14.89 25.44 3.29
C MET A 16 13.47 24.95 2.97
N ALA A 17 13.35 24.14 1.92
CA ALA A 17 12.18 23.31 1.75
C ALA A 17 12.18 22.38 2.96
N ALA A 18 11.44 22.76 4.00
CA ALA A 18 11.00 21.83 5.00
C ALA A 18 10.12 20.83 4.26
N HIS A 19 10.73 19.76 3.76
CA HIS A 19 10.00 18.56 3.42
C HIS A 19 9.38 18.13 4.74
N ALA A 20 8.16 18.58 5.00
CA ALA A 20 7.36 18.03 6.07
C ALA A 20 7.35 16.53 5.79
N ASP A 21 8.03 15.77 6.65
CA ASP A 21 7.94 14.32 6.63
C ASP A 21 6.45 14.01 6.61
N TYR A 22 5.94 13.58 5.46
CA TYR A 22 4.52 13.29 5.30
C TYR A 22 4.21 12.14 6.25
N LYS A 23 3.74 12.48 7.45
CA LYS A 23 3.24 11.49 8.39
C LYS A 23 1.87 11.09 7.89
N CYS A 24 1.79 9.90 7.30
CA CYS A 24 0.52 9.23 7.07
C CYS A 24 -0.27 9.28 8.38
N SER A 25 -1.45 9.91 8.36
CA SER A 25 -2.36 10.02 9.51
C SER A 25 -2.96 8.67 9.90
N VAL A 26 -2.73 7.65 9.08
CA VAL A 26 -3.14 6.28 9.27
C VAL A 26 -1.90 5.42 9.48
N THR A 27 -1.95 4.57 10.49
CA THR A 27 -1.02 3.45 10.65
C THR A 27 -1.77 2.21 10.21
N PRO A 28 -1.54 1.70 8.98
CA PRO A 28 -2.14 0.44 8.55
C PRO A 28 -1.78 -0.66 9.56
N ARG A 29 -2.80 -1.40 10.00
CA ARG A 29 -2.61 -2.55 10.91
C ARG A 29 -2.12 -3.79 10.16
N ASP A 30 -2.53 -3.88 8.90
CA ASP A 30 -2.30 -5.03 8.05
C ASP A 30 -1.60 -4.60 6.76
N ASP A 31 -0.61 -5.38 6.34
CA ASP A 31 0.03 -5.25 5.04
C ASP A 31 -0.80 -6.00 3.99
N VAL A 32 -1.15 -5.33 2.90
CA VAL A 32 -1.79 -5.96 1.74
C VAL A 32 -0.77 -6.12 0.63
N ILE A 33 -0.61 -7.36 0.14
CA ILE A 33 0.30 -7.72 -0.95
C ILE A 33 -0.55 -8.29 -2.08
N LEU A 34 -0.54 -7.60 -3.22
CA LEU A 34 -1.21 -8.06 -4.43
C LEU A 34 -0.18 -8.63 -5.40
N SER A 35 -0.42 -9.84 -5.90
CA SER A 35 0.33 -10.44 -7.00
C SER A 35 -0.64 -10.89 -8.10
N PRO A 36 -0.19 -11.32 -9.29
CA PRO A 36 -1.09 -11.90 -10.29
C PRO A 36 -1.82 -13.15 -9.78
N GLN A 37 -1.19 -13.89 -8.87
CA GLN A 37 -1.61 -15.22 -8.46
C GLN A 37 -2.37 -15.22 -7.14
N THR A 38 -2.17 -14.21 -6.29
CA THR A 38 -2.73 -14.19 -4.95
C THR A 38 -2.97 -12.78 -4.44
N VAL A 39 -3.86 -12.70 -3.45
CA VAL A 39 -3.95 -11.57 -2.53
C VAL A 39 -3.53 -12.08 -1.16
N GLN A 40 -2.60 -11.38 -0.52
CA GLN A 40 -2.13 -11.69 0.81
C GLN A 40 -2.37 -10.53 1.75
N VAL A 41 -2.94 -10.81 2.92
CA VAL A 41 -3.16 -9.86 4.01
C VAL A 41 -2.41 -10.36 5.22
N LYS A 42 -1.41 -9.59 5.65
CA LYS A 42 -0.55 -9.92 6.78
C LYS A 42 -0.76 -8.90 7.88
N GLY A 43 -1.42 -9.34 8.94
CA GLY A 43 -1.71 -8.52 10.12
C GLY A 43 -1.01 -9.03 11.37
N GLU A 44 -1.22 -8.32 12.47
CA GLU A 44 -0.77 -8.72 13.82
C GLU A 44 -1.25 -10.14 14.20
N ASN A 45 -2.42 -10.55 13.70
CA ASN A 45 -3.06 -11.83 14.06
C ASN A 45 -2.71 -13.01 13.13
N GLY A 46 -2.07 -12.76 11.99
CA GLY A 46 -1.71 -13.83 11.07
C GLY A 46 -1.58 -13.41 9.61
N ASN A 47 -1.39 -14.42 8.78
CA ASN A 47 -1.17 -14.29 7.35
C ASN A 47 -2.26 -15.02 6.59
N LEU A 48 -3.12 -14.25 5.93
CA LEU A 48 -4.17 -14.74 5.05
C LEU A 48 -3.71 -14.66 3.60
N VAL A 49 -3.73 -15.77 2.88
CA VAL A 49 -3.43 -15.81 1.44
C VAL A 49 -4.67 -16.36 0.73
N ILE A 50 -5.14 -15.63 -0.27
CA ILE A 50 -6.28 -16.00 -1.09
C ILE A 50 -5.82 -16.13 -2.54
N THR A 51 -6.19 -17.24 -3.15
CA THR A 51 -5.92 -17.59 -4.55
C THR A 51 -7.07 -17.14 -5.45
N PRO A 52 -6.91 -17.06 -6.78
CA PRO A 52 -7.90 -16.44 -7.66
C PRO A 52 -9.21 -17.22 -7.73
N ASP A 53 -9.17 -18.52 -7.46
CA ASP A 53 -10.36 -19.37 -7.37
C ASP A 53 -11.05 -19.31 -6.00
N GLY A 54 -10.50 -18.55 -5.05
CA GLY A 54 -11.06 -18.31 -3.73
C GLY A 54 -10.61 -19.31 -2.66
N ASN A 55 -9.60 -20.15 -2.92
CA ASN A 55 -9.04 -20.97 -1.85
C ASN A 55 -8.24 -20.10 -0.88
N VAL A 56 -8.35 -20.42 0.41
CA VAL A 56 -7.72 -19.69 1.50
C VAL A 56 -6.67 -20.54 2.19
N MET A 57 -5.50 -19.95 2.37
CA MET A 57 -4.48 -20.41 3.32
C MET A 57 -4.38 -19.40 4.46
N TYR A 58 -4.40 -19.89 5.69
CA TYR A 58 -4.19 -19.06 6.87
C TYR A 58 -3.04 -19.62 7.69
N ASN A 59 -2.03 -18.79 7.95
CA ASN A 59 -0.78 -19.17 8.62
C ASN A 59 -0.13 -20.44 8.00
N GLY A 60 -0.14 -20.51 6.67
CA GLY A 60 0.44 -21.63 5.90
C GLY A 60 -0.42 -22.88 5.84
N LYS A 61 -1.55 -22.94 6.57
CA LYS A 61 -2.48 -24.06 6.52
C LYS A 61 -3.61 -23.78 5.51
N GLN A 62 -3.87 -24.72 4.62
CA GLN A 62 -5.01 -24.65 3.71
C GLN A 62 -6.31 -24.99 4.44
N TYR A 63 -7.36 -24.18 4.20
CA TYR A 63 -8.69 -24.38 4.76
C TYR A 63 -9.67 -24.82 3.68
N THR A 64 -10.46 -25.85 3.98
CA THR A 64 -11.56 -26.27 3.11
C THR A 64 -12.76 -25.37 3.36
N LEU A 65 -13.13 -24.59 2.34
CA LEU A 65 -14.25 -23.65 2.39
C LEU A 65 -15.51 -24.25 1.77
N SER A 66 -16.67 -23.81 2.27
CA SER A 66 -17.94 -23.99 1.58
C SER A 66 -17.98 -23.18 0.27
N ALA A 67 -18.95 -23.46 -0.60
CA ALA A 67 -19.12 -22.71 -1.84
C ALA A 67 -19.36 -21.21 -1.57
N ALA A 68 -20.19 -20.86 -0.58
CA ALA A 68 -20.45 -19.48 -0.21
C ALA A 68 -19.21 -18.77 0.35
N GLN A 69 -18.41 -19.44 1.18
CA GLN A 69 -17.17 -18.89 1.73
C GLN A 69 -16.11 -18.67 0.63
N ARG A 70 -16.03 -19.58 -0.33
CA ARG A 70 -15.14 -19.43 -1.49
C ARG A 70 -15.53 -18.21 -2.32
N GLU A 71 -16.83 -17.97 -2.50
CA GLU A 71 -17.31 -16.79 -3.22
C GLU A 71 -16.98 -15.50 -2.47
N GLN A 72 -17.23 -15.46 -1.15
CA GLN A 72 -16.82 -14.32 -0.32
C GLN A 72 -15.31 -14.04 -0.41
N ALA A 73 -14.48 -15.08 -0.50
CA ALA A 73 -13.04 -14.93 -0.65
C ALA A 73 -12.65 -14.35 -2.03
N LYS A 74 -13.42 -14.62 -3.09
CA LYS A 74 -13.22 -13.98 -4.40
C LYS A 74 -13.70 -12.53 -4.37
N ASP A 75 -14.86 -12.26 -3.79
CA ASP A 75 -15.41 -10.92 -3.65
C ASP A 75 -14.44 -10.01 -2.90
N TYR A 76 -13.92 -10.48 -1.77
CA TYR A 76 -12.92 -9.75 -0.97
C TYR A 76 -11.64 -9.45 -1.78
N GLN A 77 -11.17 -10.38 -2.61
CA GLN A 77 -10.04 -10.13 -3.51
C GLN A 77 -10.35 -9.06 -4.55
N ALA A 78 -11.53 -9.14 -5.18
CA ALA A 78 -11.95 -8.18 -6.19
C ALA A 78 -12.09 -6.78 -5.59
N GLU A 79 -12.67 -6.67 -4.39
CA GLU A 79 -12.79 -5.42 -3.64
C GLU A 79 -11.41 -4.85 -3.31
N LEU A 80 -10.48 -5.65 -2.78
CA LEU A 80 -9.12 -5.17 -2.47
C LEU A 80 -8.39 -4.65 -3.71
N ARG A 81 -8.47 -5.36 -4.84
CA ARG A 81 -7.87 -4.92 -6.10
C ARG A 81 -8.51 -3.63 -6.64
N SER A 82 -9.84 -3.52 -6.54
CA SER A 82 -10.57 -2.32 -6.96
C SER A 82 -10.29 -1.12 -6.05
N ALA A 83 -10.06 -1.34 -4.76
CA ALA A 83 -9.75 -0.29 -3.79
C ALA A 83 -8.29 0.20 -3.89
N LEU A 84 -7.39 -0.64 -4.43
CA LEU A 84 -5.96 -0.39 -4.52
C LEU A 84 -5.45 -0.51 -5.97
N PRO A 85 -6.00 0.28 -6.92
CA PRO A 85 -5.74 0.09 -8.36
C PRO A 85 -4.27 0.30 -8.71
N TRP A 86 -3.58 1.24 -8.07
CA TRP A 86 -2.16 1.50 -8.31
C TRP A 86 -1.23 0.37 -7.84
N ILE A 87 -1.64 -0.39 -6.81
CA ILE A 87 -0.92 -1.62 -6.39
C ILE A 87 -1.24 -2.74 -7.37
N ASP A 88 -2.50 -2.90 -7.74
CA ASP A 88 -2.96 -3.97 -8.65
C ASP A 88 -2.37 -3.82 -10.06
N GLU A 89 -2.28 -2.60 -10.60
CA GLU A 89 -1.62 -2.31 -11.87
C GLU A 89 -0.14 -2.71 -11.85
N GLY A 90 0.58 -2.32 -10.79
CA GLY A 90 1.98 -2.72 -10.60
C GLY A 90 2.15 -4.22 -10.34
N ALA A 91 1.16 -4.88 -9.75
CA ALA A 91 1.16 -6.32 -9.56
C ALA A 91 0.95 -7.09 -10.88
N ARG A 92 0.28 -6.49 -11.86
CA ARG A 92 -0.01 -7.10 -13.17
C ARG A 92 1.07 -6.84 -14.23
N SER A 93 1.95 -5.85 -14.01
CA SER A 93 3.03 -5.46 -14.94
C SER A 93 4.23 -6.39 -14.93
#